data_AF-A0A7S2PVN6-F1
#
_entry.id   AF-A0A7S2PVN6-F1
#
_cell.length_a   1.000
_cell.length_b   1.000
_cell.length_c   1.000
_cell.angle_alpha   90.00
_cell.angle_beta   90.00
_cell.angle_gamma   90.00
#
_symmetry.space_group_name_H-M   'P 1'
#
loop_
_entity.id
_entity.type
_entity.pdbx_description
1 polymer ?
#
loop_
_entity_poly.entity_id
_entity_poly.type
_entity_poly.pdbx_seq_one_letter_code
_entity_poly.pdbx_strand_id
1 'polypeptide(L)'
;MKWGDREVKVHRIYLAKACHFFRGATNEAFQGDSTDLGSLLPDACKVLLDTVLDWIYGGDRSELVDALQDSALPRLYHMSDVLQCVPLKRYALKRLKIRVPILDVSDSASHNMLDEFLAIPDISLFRTLLPLIPSESLASRAPCIAEQVPSGFASAMMGELAERVRMPPRASSVAEFIIRHMSSSAPDGQDVKRSQQVFCGQARFALAVYPLGFRDRAPKHLSALVEIAVPAEADDQWRSDNFGFQITLCNWKGRTPIFREKGAFTFSKRENNRGWGKLCAIDDLHVADQGWVREEDGAVKLQFQVWEASV
;
A
#
# COMPACT_ATOMS: atom_id res chain seq x y z
N MET A 1 -38.87 10.65 -24.81
CA MET A 1 -40.01 9.71 -24.72
C MET A 1 -41.24 10.53 -24.38
N LYS A 2 -42.40 10.25 -24.98
CA LYS A 2 -43.66 10.92 -24.59
C LYS A 2 -44.34 10.13 -23.48
N TRP A 3 -44.69 10.80 -22.39
CA TRP A 3 -45.50 10.26 -21.29
C TRP A 3 -46.78 11.09 -21.20
N GLY A 4 -47.87 10.57 -21.78
CA GLY A 4 -49.06 11.39 -22.06
C GLY A 4 -48.70 12.57 -22.96
N ASP A 5 -49.08 13.78 -22.54
CA ASP A 5 -48.82 15.02 -23.28
C ASP A 5 -47.43 15.63 -23.02
N ARG A 6 -46.63 15.04 -22.12
CA ARG A 6 -45.31 15.57 -21.74
C ARG A 6 -44.19 14.86 -22.49
N GLU A 7 -43.24 15.64 -22.97
CA GLU A 7 -41.98 15.13 -23.49
C GLU A 7 -40.98 15.02 -22.34
N VAL A 8 -40.56 13.80 -22.02
CA VAL A 8 -39.59 13.51 -20.95
C VAL A 8 -38.31 12.92 -21.52
N LYS A 9 -37.18 13.41 -20.99
CA LYS A 9 -35.85 12.90 -21.32
C LYS A 9 -35.57 11.68 -20.43
N VAL A 10 -35.65 10.50 -21.03
CA VAL A 10 -35.45 9.25 -20.30
C VAL A 10 -33.95 8.98 -20.22
N HIS A 11 -33.42 9.00 -19.00
CA HIS A 11 -32.01 8.73 -18.76
C HIS A 11 -31.69 7.23 -18.86
N ARG A 12 -32.55 6.38 -18.29
CA ARG A 12 -32.39 4.93 -18.32
C ARG A 12 -33.72 4.21 -18.20
N ILE A 13 -33.89 3.15 -18.98
CA ILE A 13 -35.02 2.22 -18.86
C ILE A 13 -34.46 0.93 -18.26
N TYR A 14 -34.98 0.54 -17.10
CA TYR A 14 -34.68 -0.73 -16.50
C TYR A 14 -35.87 -1.66 -16.67
N LEU A 15 -35.67 -2.73 -17.43
CA LEU A 15 -36.63 -3.82 -17.53
C LEU A 15 -36.19 -4.89 -16.53
N ALA A 16 -36.98 -5.08 -15.48
CA ALA A 16 -36.73 -6.10 -14.47
C ALA A 16 -37.98 -6.96 -14.25
N LYS A 17 -37.81 -8.29 -14.26
CA LYS A 17 -38.89 -9.25 -13.98
C LYS A 17 -39.22 -9.32 -12.47
N ALA A 18 -38.20 -9.13 -11.64
CA ALA A 18 -38.27 -8.90 -10.20
C ALA A 18 -36.93 -8.28 -9.75
N CYS A 19 -36.96 -7.13 -9.08
CA CYS A 19 -35.77 -6.46 -8.58
C CYS A 19 -36.08 -5.85 -7.21
N HIS A 20 -35.23 -6.11 -6.21
CA HIS A 20 -35.41 -5.59 -4.87
C HIS A 20 -35.34 -4.05 -4.81
N PHE A 21 -34.55 -3.43 -5.70
CA PHE A 21 -34.51 -1.97 -5.84
C PHE A 21 -35.87 -1.41 -6.28
N PHE A 22 -36.46 -1.96 -7.36
CA PHE A 22 -37.79 -1.52 -7.80
C PHE A 22 -38.85 -1.88 -6.77
N ARG A 23 -38.81 -3.07 -6.18
CA ARG A 23 -39.75 -3.47 -5.13
C ARG A 23 -39.69 -2.51 -3.93
N GLY A 24 -38.52 -2.01 -3.57
CA GLY A 24 -38.35 -0.98 -2.52
C GLY A 24 -38.82 0.40 -2.98
N ALA A 25 -38.43 0.82 -4.18
CA ALA A 25 -38.84 2.10 -4.79
C ALA A 25 -40.34 2.18 -5.07
N THR A 26 -41.03 1.03 -5.20
CA THR A 26 -42.43 0.92 -5.60
C THR A 26 -43.33 0.24 -4.57
N ASN A 27 -42.90 0.02 -3.31
CA ASN A 27 -43.75 -0.66 -2.32
C ASN A 27 -44.76 0.26 -1.63
N GLU A 28 -45.95 -0.31 -1.39
CA GLU A 28 -47.18 0.08 -0.66
C GLU A 28 -47.74 1.51 -0.72
N ALA A 29 -46.94 2.53 -1.03
CA ALA A 29 -47.39 3.92 -1.19
C ALA A 29 -46.90 4.55 -2.51
N PHE A 30 -46.61 3.75 -3.54
CA PHE A 30 -46.15 4.25 -4.83
C PHE A 30 -47.20 5.16 -5.48
N GLN A 31 -46.99 6.46 -5.31
CA GLN A 31 -47.65 7.53 -6.02
C GLN A 31 -46.87 7.72 -7.33
N GLY A 32 -47.50 7.46 -8.49
CA GLY A 32 -46.85 7.52 -9.81
C GLY A 32 -46.29 8.89 -10.20
N ASP A 33 -46.52 9.87 -9.35
CA ASP A 33 -46.10 11.26 -9.38
C ASP A 33 -44.78 11.54 -8.62
N SER A 34 -44.29 10.63 -7.75
CA SER A 34 -42.94 10.76 -7.17
C SER A 34 -42.33 9.43 -6.70
N THR A 35 -41.02 9.27 -6.86
CA THR A 35 -40.25 8.19 -6.24
C THR A 35 -39.29 8.83 -5.23
N ASP A 36 -39.60 8.71 -3.94
CA ASP A 36 -38.69 9.16 -2.89
C ASP A 36 -37.55 8.14 -2.70
N LEU A 37 -36.46 8.37 -3.44
CA LEU A 37 -35.22 7.59 -3.31
C LEU A 37 -34.53 7.81 -1.95
N GLY A 38 -34.90 8.86 -1.21
CA GLY A 38 -34.36 9.13 0.12
C GLY A 38 -34.68 8.04 1.13
N SER A 39 -35.77 7.29 0.93
CA SER A 39 -36.12 6.13 1.75
C SER A 39 -35.24 4.90 1.52
N LEU A 40 -34.59 4.80 0.36
CA LEU A 40 -33.70 3.69 -0.01
C LEU A 40 -32.26 3.90 0.46
N LEU A 41 -31.92 5.14 0.85
CA LEU A 41 -30.59 5.52 1.25
C LEU A 41 -30.52 5.64 2.78
N PRO A 42 -29.44 5.17 3.41
CA PRO A 42 -29.18 5.50 4.81
C PRO A 42 -29.21 7.02 5.02
N ASP A 43 -29.73 7.49 6.15
CA ASP A 43 -29.83 8.93 6.45
C ASP A 43 -28.48 9.66 6.28
N ALA A 44 -27.40 8.98 6.66
CA ALA A 44 -26.03 9.47 6.52
C ALA A 44 -25.60 9.75 5.06
N CYS A 45 -26.24 9.11 4.08
CA CYS A 45 -25.96 9.29 2.65
C CYS A 45 -26.79 10.40 2.01
N LYS A 46 -27.87 10.86 2.66
CA LYS A 46 -28.80 11.87 2.09
C LYS A 46 -28.09 13.18 1.74
N VAL A 47 -27.08 13.57 2.53
CA VAL A 47 -26.27 14.77 2.29
C VAL A 47 -25.47 14.73 0.98
N LEU A 48 -25.27 13.54 0.40
CA LEU A 48 -24.54 13.37 -0.86
C LEU A 48 -25.48 13.25 -2.07
N LEU A 49 -26.79 13.15 -1.85
CA LEU A 49 -27.75 12.83 -2.89
C LEU A 49 -27.66 13.82 -4.05
N ASP A 50 -27.70 15.12 -3.75
CA ASP A 50 -27.62 16.17 -4.77
C ASP A 50 -26.31 16.09 -5.58
N THR A 51 -25.19 15.85 -4.91
CA THR A 51 -23.88 15.68 -5.59
C THR A 51 -23.90 14.49 -6.55
N VAL A 52 -24.55 13.39 -6.18
CA VAL A 52 -24.63 12.21 -7.03
C VAL A 52 -25.63 12.37 -8.17
N LEU A 53 -26.75 13.04 -7.93
CA LEU A 53 -27.69 13.39 -9.00
C LEU A 53 -27.02 14.35 -10.00
N ASP A 54 -26.28 15.35 -9.52
CA ASP A 54 -25.51 16.25 -10.37
C ASP A 54 -24.41 15.52 -11.15
N TRP A 55 -23.77 14.51 -10.58
CA TRP A 55 -22.80 13.67 -11.30
C TRP A 55 -23.50 12.83 -12.37
N ILE A 56 -24.64 12.19 -12.05
CA ILE A 56 -25.39 11.33 -12.98
C ILE A 56 -25.96 12.13 -14.15
N TYR A 57 -26.53 13.31 -13.89
CA TYR A 57 -27.26 14.10 -14.89
C TYR A 57 -26.45 15.24 -15.49
N GLY A 58 -25.45 15.74 -14.77
CA GLY A 58 -24.63 16.88 -15.17
C GLY A 58 -23.44 16.53 -16.06
N GLY A 59 -23.17 15.23 -16.29
CA GLY A 59 -22.04 14.76 -17.09
C GLY A 59 -20.82 14.42 -16.24
N ASP A 60 -19.63 14.39 -16.85
CA ASP A 60 -18.38 14.18 -16.10
C ASP A 60 -18.09 15.41 -15.22
N ARG A 61 -18.61 15.35 -13.98
CA ARG A 61 -18.41 16.36 -12.93
C ARG A 61 -17.49 15.83 -11.85
N SER A 62 -16.34 15.32 -12.25
CA SER A 62 -15.32 14.79 -11.34
C SER A 62 -14.89 15.82 -10.29
N GLU A 63 -14.94 17.12 -10.62
CA GLU A 63 -14.67 18.23 -9.71
C GLU A 63 -15.62 18.30 -8.50
N LEU A 64 -16.89 17.89 -8.65
CA LEU A 64 -17.84 17.86 -7.53
C LEU A 64 -17.43 16.81 -6.50
N VAL A 65 -17.02 15.63 -6.98
CA VAL A 65 -16.56 14.55 -6.11
C VAL A 65 -15.19 14.90 -5.50
N ASP A 66 -14.34 15.58 -6.26
CA ASP A 66 -13.02 15.99 -5.79
C ASP A 66 -13.07 17.05 -4.69
N ALA A 67 -14.14 17.85 -4.66
CA ALA A 67 -14.43 18.83 -3.62
C ALA A 67 -15.01 18.23 -2.34
N LEU A 68 -15.44 16.96 -2.35
CA LEU A 68 -15.94 16.29 -1.15
C LEU A 68 -14.81 16.06 -0.14
N GLN A 69 -15.16 16.12 1.15
CA GLN A 69 -14.28 15.65 2.21
C GLN A 69 -13.98 14.15 2.04
N ASP A 70 -12.76 13.71 2.35
CA ASP A 70 -12.35 12.32 2.15
C ASP A 70 -13.23 11.33 2.97
N SER A 71 -13.76 11.77 4.12
CA SER A 71 -14.73 11.01 4.94
C SER A 71 -16.06 10.72 4.23
N ALA A 72 -16.41 11.46 3.18
CA ALA A 72 -17.62 11.22 2.39
C ALA A 72 -17.45 10.11 1.34
N LEU A 73 -16.21 9.74 1.00
CA LEU A 73 -15.92 8.79 -0.08
C LEU A 73 -16.48 7.38 0.16
N PRO A 74 -16.44 6.79 1.38
CA PRO A 74 -17.05 5.49 1.63
C PRO A 74 -18.57 5.51 1.38
N ARG A 75 -19.26 6.54 1.89
CA ARG A 75 -20.71 6.74 1.68
C ARG A 75 -21.03 6.95 0.20
N LEU A 76 -20.21 7.73 -0.52
CA LEU A 76 -20.35 7.92 -1.96
C LEU A 76 -20.23 6.59 -2.71
N TYR A 77 -19.25 5.75 -2.38
CA TYR A 77 -19.11 4.43 -2.97
C TYR A 77 -20.35 3.57 -2.73
N HIS A 78 -20.85 3.52 -1.49
CA HIS A 78 -22.03 2.74 -1.13
C HIS A 78 -23.27 3.24 -1.87
N MET A 79 -23.51 4.56 -1.89
CA MET A 79 -24.64 5.16 -2.57
C MET A 79 -24.57 4.93 -4.09
N SER A 80 -23.38 4.99 -4.68
CA SER A 80 -23.17 4.67 -6.10
C SER A 80 -23.52 3.23 -6.43
N ASP A 81 -23.29 2.31 -5.49
CA ASP A 81 -23.66 0.91 -5.64
C ASP A 81 -25.17 0.70 -5.54
N VAL A 82 -25.82 1.31 -4.53
CA VAL A 82 -27.28 1.28 -4.35
C VAL A 82 -28.00 1.83 -5.59
N LEU A 83 -27.49 2.94 -6.14
CA LEU A 83 -28.03 3.56 -7.37
C LEU A 83 -27.56 2.89 -8.67
N GLN A 84 -26.72 1.86 -8.57
CA GLN A 84 -26.14 1.12 -9.71
C GLN A 84 -25.42 2.02 -10.72
N CYS A 85 -24.79 3.09 -10.22
CA CYS A 85 -23.99 4.01 -11.00
C CYS A 85 -22.53 3.53 -11.04
N VAL A 86 -22.27 2.53 -11.90
CA VAL A 86 -20.95 1.87 -12.03
C VAL A 86 -19.80 2.85 -12.25
N PRO A 87 -19.90 3.88 -13.11
CA PRO A 87 -18.81 4.83 -13.31
C PRO A 87 -18.45 5.60 -12.03
N LEU A 88 -19.44 6.12 -11.31
CA LEU A 88 -19.23 6.83 -10.04
C LEU A 88 -18.69 5.90 -8.96
N LYS A 89 -19.18 4.66 -8.87
CA LYS A 89 -18.65 3.63 -7.97
C LYS A 89 -17.16 3.38 -8.23
N ARG A 90 -16.75 3.24 -9.49
CA ARG A 90 -15.34 3.10 -9.88
C ARG A 90 -14.51 4.32 -9.53
N TYR A 91 -15.06 5.52 -9.74
CA TYR A 91 -14.39 6.77 -9.41
C TYR A 91 -14.16 6.92 -7.90
N ALA A 92 -15.21 6.70 -7.09
CA ALA A 92 -15.13 6.69 -5.63
C ALA A 92 -14.11 5.64 -5.13
N LEU A 93 -14.12 4.43 -5.70
CA LEU A 93 -13.13 3.40 -5.34
C LEU A 93 -11.70 3.81 -5.70
N LYS A 94 -11.48 4.46 -6.85
CA LYS A 94 -10.16 4.97 -7.24
C LYS A 94 -9.66 6.02 -6.22
N ARG A 95 -10.54 6.93 -5.80
CA ARG A 95 -10.23 7.94 -4.77
C ARG A 95 -9.93 7.29 -3.42
N LEU A 96 -10.73 6.31 -2.99
CA LEU A 96 -10.48 5.53 -1.77
C LEU A 96 -9.09 4.87 -1.80
N LYS A 97 -8.71 4.24 -2.92
CA LYS A 97 -7.38 3.61 -3.05
C LYS A 97 -6.21 4.58 -2.95
N ILE A 98 -6.41 5.85 -3.29
CA ILE A 98 -5.38 6.90 -3.16
C ILE A 98 -5.30 7.40 -1.72
N ARG A 99 -6.44 7.50 -1.02
CA ARG A 99 -6.54 8.08 0.32
C ARG A 99 -6.27 7.10 1.46
N VAL A 100 -6.72 5.86 1.34
CA VAL A 100 -6.56 4.84 2.39
C VAL A 100 -5.11 4.59 2.80
N PRO A 101 -4.10 4.57 1.89
CA PRO A 101 -2.70 4.39 2.28
C PRO A 101 -2.10 5.51 3.12
N ILE A 102 -2.68 6.71 3.07
CA ILE A 102 -2.13 7.91 3.75
C ILE A 102 -2.90 8.24 5.04
N LEU A 103 -3.72 7.32 5.55
CA LEU A 103 -4.45 7.51 6.80
C LEU A 103 -3.47 7.59 7.98
N ASP A 104 -3.47 8.71 8.68
CA ASP A 104 -2.65 8.94 9.87
C ASP A 104 -3.49 8.64 11.12
N VAL A 105 -2.99 7.77 12.01
CA VAL A 105 -3.64 7.42 13.29
C VAL A 105 -3.70 8.59 14.28
N SER A 106 -2.95 9.66 14.05
CA SER A 106 -3.00 10.87 14.86
C SER A 106 -4.01 11.90 14.33
N ASP A 107 -4.50 11.72 13.10
CA ASP A 107 -5.43 12.65 12.45
C ASP A 107 -6.89 12.22 12.62
N SER A 108 -7.68 13.12 13.20
CA SER A 108 -9.12 12.95 13.38
C SER A 108 -9.89 12.75 12.07
N ALA A 109 -9.46 13.36 10.95
CA ALA A 109 -10.14 13.20 9.68
C ALA A 109 -9.92 11.80 9.10
N SER A 110 -8.69 11.29 9.19
CA SER A 110 -8.33 9.91 8.85
C SER A 110 -9.14 8.88 9.67
N HIS A 111 -9.32 9.13 10.98
CA HIS A 111 -10.19 8.29 11.81
C HIS A 111 -11.64 8.29 11.35
N ASN A 112 -12.24 9.45 11.11
CA ASN A 112 -13.62 9.54 10.64
C ASN A 112 -13.79 8.78 9.32
N MET A 113 -12.85 8.92 8.38
CA MET A 113 -12.90 8.19 7.11
C MET A 113 -12.84 6.67 7.32
N LEU A 114 -11.94 6.19 8.19
CA LEU A 114 -11.80 4.77 8.49
C LEU A 114 -13.04 4.22 9.19
N ASP A 115 -13.65 5.00 10.08
CA ASP A 115 -14.90 4.64 10.75
C ASP A 115 -16.04 4.48 9.78
N GLU A 116 -16.24 5.47 8.91
CA GLU A 116 -17.27 5.44 7.86
C GLU A 116 -17.07 4.26 6.91
N PHE A 117 -15.83 3.94 6.59
CA PHE A 117 -15.51 2.79 5.76
C PHE A 117 -15.84 1.45 6.45
N LEU A 118 -15.43 1.28 7.71
CA LEU A 118 -15.66 0.04 8.46
C LEU A 118 -17.12 -0.12 8.88
N ALA A 119 -17.89 0.97 8.97
CA ALA A 119 -19.33 0.94 9.20
C ALA A 119 -20.15 0.43 8.01
N ILE A 120 -19.57 0.37 6.80
CA ILE A 120 -20.24 -0.15 5.60
C ILE A 120 -20.06 -1.68 5.56
N PRO A 121 -21.14 -2.48 5.67
CA PRO A 121 -21.06 -3.94 5.70
C PRO A 121 -20.84 -4.55 4.30
N ASP A 122 -19.88 -4.03 3.54
CA ASP A 122 -19.49 -4.53 2.22
C ASP A 122 -18.14 -5.27 2.32
N ILE A 123 -18.20 -6.60 2.41
CA ILE A 123 -17.03 -7.48 2.49
C ILE A 123 -16.13 -7.34 1.25
N SER A 124 -16.71 -7.09 0.08
CA SER A 124 -15.95 -6.96 -1.16
C SER A 124 -15.12 -5.68 -1.17
N LEU A 125 -15.73 -4.56 -0.77
CA LEU A 125 -15.01 -3.30 -0.58
C LEU A 125 -13.95 -3.45 0.52
N PHE A 126 -14.32 -4.08 1.66
CA PHE A 126 -13.39 -4.29 2.77
C PHE A 126 -12.13 -5.03 2.31
N ARG A 127 -12.29 -6.20 1.68
CA ARG A 127 -11.15 -6.98 1.14
C ARG A 127 -10.33 -6.24 0.08
N THR A 128 -10.98 -5.40 -0.72
CA THR A 128 -10.29 -4.62 -1.76
C THR A 128 -9.37 -3.56 -1.16
N LEU A 129 -9.79 -2.94 -0.06
CA LEU A 129 -9.05 -1.85 0.58
C LEU A 129 -8.16 -2.33 1.72
N LEU A 130 -8.47 -3.48 2.34
CA LEU A 130 -7.71 -4.04 3.47
C LEU A 130 -6.19 -4.03 3.26
N PRO A 131 -5.63 -4.47 2.12
CA PRO A 131 -4.17 -4.47 1.92
C PRO A 131 -3.54 -3.07 1.88
N LEU A 132 -4.35 -2.03 1.70
CA LEU A 132 -3.93 -0.64 1.60
C LEU A 132 -4.06 0.12 2.93
N ILE A 133 -4.86 -0.39 3.88
CA ILE A 133 -5.04 0.27 5.17
C ILE A 133 -3.80 0.01 6.03
N PRO A 134 -3.17 1.03 6.64
CA PRO A 134 -2.10 0.84 7.59
C PRO A 134 -2.52 -0.07 8.74
N SER A 135 -1.67 -1.05 9.09
CA SER A 135 -1.99 -2.06 10.10
C SER A 135 -2.31 -1.44 11.47
N GLU A 136 -1.62 -0.35 11.84
CA GLU A 136 -1.83 0.38 13.09
C GLU A 136 -3.21 1.06 13.15
N SER A 137 -3.61 1.74 12.07
CA SER A 137 -4.94 2.36 11.98
C SER A 137 -6.04 1.33 12.09
N LEU A 138 -5.86 0.19 11.43
CA LEU A 138 -6.86 -0.85 11.45
C LEU A 138 -6.93 -1.57 12.81
N ALA A 139 -5.78 -1.87 13.42
CA ALA A 139 -5.72 -2.53 14.72
C ALA A 139 -6.33 -1.68 15.85
N SER A 140 -6.14 -0.35 15.80
CA SER A 140 -6.69 0.58 16.79
C SER A 140 -8.21 0.78 16.65
N ARG A 141 -8.76 0.76 15.44
CA ARG A 141 -10.17 1.08 15.19
C ARG A 141 -11.10 -0.12 15.07
N ALA A 142 -10.64 -1.24 14.49
CA ALA A 142 -11.50 -2.38 14.18
C ALA A 142 -12.26 -2.96 15.39
N PRO A 143 -11.68 -3.06 16.61
CA PRO A 143 -12.42 -3.56 17.77
C PRO A 143 -13.64 -2.69 18.12
N CYS A 144 -13.51 -1.37 18.08
CA CYS A 144 -14.60 -0.44 18.41
C CYS A 144 -15.77 -0.52 17.42
N ILE A 145 -15.49 -0.86 16.17
CA ILE A 145 -16.49 -0.88 15.09
C ILE A 145 -17.11 -2.27 14.94
N ALA A 146 -16.38 -3.33 15.29
CA ALA A 146 -16.89 -4.69 15.29
C ALA A 146 -18.18 -4.83 16.13
N GLU A 147 -18.35 -3.99 17.16
CA GLU A 147 -19.56 -3.93 18.00
C GLU A 147 -20.75 -3.22 17.34
N GLN A 148 -20.51 -2.40 16.31
CA GLN A 148 -21.51 -1.54 15.66
C GLN A 148 -22.02 -2.09 14.33
N VAL A 149 -21.40 -3.15 13.83
CA VAL A 149 -21.69 -3.75 12.52
C VAL A 149 -22.31 -5.14 12.67
N PRO A 150 -23.00 -5.65 11.62
CA PRO A 150 -23.56 -7.00 11.67
C PRO A 150 -22.50 -8.05 12.03
N SER A 151 -22.85 -9.00 12.91
CA SER A 151 -21.91 -9.98 13.48
C SER A 151 -21.16 -10.81 12.42
N GLY A 152 -21.81 -11.13 11.30
CA GLY A 152 -21.17 -11.82 10.17
C GLY A 152 -20.06 -10.99 9.51
N PHE A 153 -20.26 -9.68 9.39
CA PHE A 153 -19.25 -8.75 8.87
C PHE A 153 -18.13 -8.55 9.88
N ALA A 154 -18.46 -8.33 11.16
CA ALA A 154 -17.48 -8.22 12.24
C ALA A 154 -16.56 -9.44 12.31
N SER A 155 -17.13 -10.65 12.24
CA SER A 155 -16.36 -11.89 12.24
C SER A 155 -15.43 -12.02 11.03
N ALA A 156 -15.90 -11.68 9.83
CA ALA A 156 -15.06 -11.69 8.63
C ALA A 156 -13.92 -10.66 8.72
N MET A 157 -14.23 -9.44 9.16
CA MET A 157 -13.25 -8.37 9.37
C MET A 157 -12.17 -8.78 10.37
N MET A 158 -12.56 -9.31 11.54
CA MET A 158 -11.62 -9.74 12.57
C MET A 158 -10.83 -10.98 12.15
N GLY A 159 -11.41 -11.88 11.36
CA GLY A 159 -10.72 -13.03 10.79
C GLY A 159 -9.60 -12.62 9.83
N GLU A 160 -9.89 -11.75 8.88
CA GLU A 160 -8.91 -11.22 7.92
C GLU A 160 -7.82 -10.40 8.62
N LEU A 161 -8.17 -9.68 9.68
CA LEU A 161 -7.23 -8.98 10.55
C LEU A 161 -6.30 -9.94 11.30
N ALA A 162 -6.86 -10.98 11.91
CA ALA A 162 -6.09 -11.99 12.60
C ALA A 162 -5.16 -12.73 11.63
N GLU A 163 -5.61 -13.00 10.41
CA GLU A 163 -4.75 -13.56 9.36
C GLU A 163 -3.61 -12.61 9.00
N ARG A 164 -3.89 -11.31 8.83
CA ARG A 164 -2.86 -10.31 8.53
C ARG A 164 -1.81 -10.18 9.65
N VAL A 165 -2.22 -10.27 10.92
CA VAL A 165 -1.31 -10.29 12.08
C VAL A 165 -0.53 -11.60 12.16
N ARG A 166 -1.14 -12.73 11.76
CA ARG A 166 -0.49 -14.05 11.73
C ARG A 166 0.44 -14.24 10.53
N MET A 167 0.23 -13.50 9.44
CA MET A 167 1.14 -13.57 8.30
C MET A 167 2.50 -13.05 8.73
N PRO A 168 3.58 -13.81 8.50
CA PRO A 168 4.92 -13.30 8.74
C PRO A 168 5.08 -12.00 7.95
N PRO A 169 5.80 -11.00 8.50
CA PRO A 169 6.04 -9.75 7.80
C PRO A 169 6.50 -10.05 6.37
N ARG A 170 5.91 -9.37 5.38
CA ARG A 170 6.17 -9.67 3.97
C ARG A 170 7.66 -9.53 3.73
N ALA A 171 8.33 -10.66 3.54
CA ALA A 171 9.76 -10.70 3.29
C ALA A 171 10.00 -10.85 1.79
N SER A 172 11.03 -10.16 1.30
CA SER A 172 11.58 -10.45 -0.02
C SER A 172 12.15 -11.88 -0.05
N SER A 173 12.31 -12.44 -1.24
CA SER A 173 13.25 -13.54 -1.43
C SER A 173 14.65 -13.10 -0.98
N VAL A 174 15.44 -14.03 -0.47
CA VAL A 174 16.88 -13.80 -0.23
C VAL A 174 17.54 -13.65 -1.59
N ALA A 175 18.15 -12.50 -1.86
CA ALA A 175 18.89 -12.26 -3.09
C ALA A 175 20.38 -12.45 -2.86
N GLU A 176 21.03 -13.16 -3.79
CA GLU A 176 22.48 -13.29 -3.84
C GLU A 176 23.07 -12.20 -4.73
N PHE A 177 24.18 -11.62 -4.29
CA PHE A 177 24.94 -10.63 -5.05
C PHE A 177 26.42 -11.00 -5.07
N ILE A 178 26.93 -11.30 -6.26
CA ILE A 178 28.33 -11.67 -6.48
C ILE A 178 29.06 -10.47 -7.08
N ILE A 179 30.08 -10.01 -6.37
CA ILE A 179 30.91 -8.87 -6.75
C ILE A 179 32.25 -9.40 -7.24
N ARG A 180 32.58 -9.12 -8.50
CA ARG A 180 33.89 -9.41 -9.08
C ARG A 180 34.74 -8.16 -9.10
N HIS A 181 36.05 -8.34 -9.19
CA HIS A 181 37.02 -7.24 -9.30
C HIS A 181 36.95 -6.23 -8.14
N MET A 182 37.00 -6.72 -6.89
CA MET A 182 36.97 -5.87 -5.68
C MET A 182 38.07 -4.79 -5.65
N SER A 183 39.16 -5.00 -6.40
CA SER A 183 40.35 -4.15 -6.45
C SER A 183 40.40 -3.20 -7.66
N SER A 184 39.42 -3.21 -8.57
CA SER A 184 39.38 -2.22 -9.65
C SER A 184 38.96 -0.87 -9.09
N SER A 185 39.93 -0.06 -8.68
CA SER A 185 39.67 1.34 -8.33
C SER A 185 39.25 2.08 -9.59
N ALA A 186 37.97 2.44 -9.68
CA ALA A 186 37.59 3.51 -10.58
C ALA A 186 38.40 4.76 -10.17
N PRO A 187 38.98 5.52 -11.12
CA PRO A 187 39.85 6.66 -10.82
C PRO A 187 39.22 7.70 -9.88
N ASP A 188 37.88 7.76 -9.83
CA ASP A 188 37.13 8.73 -9.02
C ASP A 188 36.62 8.19 -7.67
N GLY A 189 36.92 6.93 -7.32
CA GLY A 189 36.55 6.35 -6.03
C GLY A 189 35.05 6.07 -5.84
N GLN A 190 34.29 5.97 -6.94
CA GLN A 190 32.84 5.71 -6.94
C GLN A 190 32.47 4.37 -7.61
N ASP A 191 33.27 3.32 -7.45
CA ASP A 191 32.89 2.01 -8.01
C ASP A 191 31.82 1.31 -7.16
N VAL A 192 30.61 1.86 -7.19
CA VAL A 192 29.44 1.31 -6.49
C VAL A 192 28.86 0.18 -7.32
N LYS A 193 28.92 -1.04 -6.78
CA LYS A 193 28.30 -2.21 -7.39
C LYS A 193 26.88 -2.36 -6.82
N ARG A 194 25.88 -2.48 -7.70
CA ARG A 194 24.47 -2.64 -7.29
C ARG A 194 23.93 -4.00 -7.70
N SER A 195 23.18 -4.64 -6.80
CA SER A 195 22.47 -5.88 -7.09
C SER A 195 21.28 -5.66 -8.02
N GLN A 196 20.68 -6.76 -8.48
CA GLN A 196 19.31 -6.71 -8.99
C GLN A 196 18.32 -6.28 -7.91
N GLN A 197 17.18 -5.73 -8.33
CA GLN A 197 16.14 -5.29 -7.42
C GLN A 197 15.36 -6.48 -6.85
N VAL A 198 15.04 -6.41 -5.56
CA VAL A 198 14.08 -7.29 -4.88
C VAL A 198 12.86 -6.49 -4.45
N PHE A 199 11.74 -7.19 -4.30
CA PHE A 199 10.47 -6.59 -3.89
C PHE A 199 10.13 -7.02 -2.46
N CYS A 200 9.67 -6.07 -1.66
CA CYS A 200 9.06 -6.29 -0.36
C CYS A 200 7.80 -5.41 -0.32
N GLY A 201 6.63 -6.04 -0.41
CA GLY A 201 5.38 -5.34 -0.72
C GLY A 201 5.45 -4.69 -2.11
N GLN A 202 5.19 -3.38 -2.17
CA GLN A 202 5.31 -2.57 -3.40
C GLN A 202 6.68 -1.86 -3.53
N ALA A 203 7.49 -1.90 -2.47
CA ALA A 203 8.78 -1.24 -2.45
C ALA A 203 9.84 -2.08 -3.16
N ARG A 204 10.76 -1.40 -3.85
CA ARG A 204 11.88 -2.00 -4.58
C ARG A 204 13.17 -1.67 -3.86
N PHE A 205 13.96 -2.70 -3.59
CA PHE A 205 15.22 -2.58 -2.88
C PHE A 205 16.37 -3.14 -3.71
N ALA A 206 17.57 -2.57 -3.53
CA ALA A 206 18.81 -3.12 -4.08
C ALA A 206 19.91 -3.05 -3.01
N LEU A 207 20.90 -3.92 -3.11
CA LEU A 207 22.11 -3.85 -2.30
C LEU A 207 23.17 -3.07 -3.08
N ALA A 208 23.59 -1.92 -2.54
CA ALA A 208 24.73 -1.16 -3.01
C ALA A 208 25.96 -1.50 -2.18
N VAL A 209 27.03 -1.91 -2.86
CA VAL A 209 28.28 -2.32 -2.22
C VAL A 209 29.42 -1.45 -2.73
N TYR A 210 30.23 -0.98 -1.78
CA TYR A 210 31.40 -0.16 -2.00
C TYR A 210 32.61 -1.02 -1.62
N PRO A 211 33.31 -1.62 -2.62
CA PRO A 211 34.37 -2.59 -2.37
C PRO A 211 35.51 -2.09 -1.49
N LEU A 212 35.83 -0.79 -1.55
CA LEU A 212 36.91 -0.16 -0.77
C LEU A 212 36.39 0.88 0.24
N GLY A 213 35.08 0.85 0.49
CA GLY A 213 34.40 1.72 1.44
C GLY A 213 34.13 3.11 0.90
N PHE A 214 33.62 3.99 1.76
CA PHE A 214 33.42 5.40 1.43
C PHE A 214 34.76 6.14 1.52
N ARG A 215 35.10 6.89 0.47
CA ARG A 215 36.37 7.62 0.31
C ARG A 215 36.80 8.37 1.58
N ASP A 216 35.85 9.02 2.26
CA ASP A 216 36.15 9.93 3.38
C ASP A 216 35.94 9.32 4.77
N ARG A 217 35.41 8.10 4.88
CA ARG A 217 34.98 7.54 6.19
C ARG A 217 35.62 6.21 6.56
N ALA A 218 35.88 5.36 5.57
CA ALA A 218 36.32 3.99 5.84
C ALA A 218 37.10 3.41 4.66
N PRO A 219 38.21 4.03 4.24
CA PRO A 219 39.09 3.39 3.27
C PRO A 219 39.51 2.01 3.81
N LYS A 220 39.61 1.00 2.93
CA LYS A 220 39.99 -0.39 3.25
C LYS A 220 38.92 -1.24 3.96
N HIS A 221 37.66 -0.82 3.95
CA HIS A 221 36.57 -1.66 4.43
C HIS A 221 35.56 -1.90 3.33
N LEU A 222 35.04 -3.12 3.23
CA LEU A 222 33.84 -3.39 2.47
C LEU A 222 32.67 -2.66 3.14
N SER A 223 31.89 -1.90 2.38
CA SER A 223 30.64 -1.30 2.87
C SER A 223 29.47 -1.79 2.06
N ALA A 224 28.34 -2.05 2.72
CA ALA A 224 27.11 -2.49 2.05
C ALA A 224 25.91 -1.76 2.62
N LEU A 225 25.07 -1.22 1.74
CA LEU A 225 23.88 -0.47 2.04
C LEU A 225 22.69 -1.06 1.27
N VAL A 226 21.55 -1.21 1.94
CA VAL A 226 20.27 -1.44 1.27
C VAL A 226 19.73 -0.09 0.81
N GLU A 227 19.49 0.05 -0.49
CA GLU A 227 18.88 1.22 -1.12
C GLU A 227 17.40 0.93 -1.43
N ILE A 228 16.50 1.87 -1.14
CA ILE A 228 15.11 1.83 -1.59
C ILE A 228 14.95 2.71 -2.84
N ALA A 229 14.20 2.22 -3.83
CA ALA A 229 13.81 3.04 -4.97
C ALA A 229 12.70 4.01 -4.55
N VAL A 230 13.07 5.28 -4.32
CA VAL A 230 12.12 6.36 -4.03
C VAL A 230 11.22 6.58 -5.26
N PRO A 231 9.89 6.69 -5.10
CA PRO A 231 8.99 7.04 -6.21
C PRO A 231 9.42 8.36 -6.87
N ALA A 232 9.30 8.47 -8.19
CA ALA A 232 9.79 9.65 -8.93
C ALA A 232 8.99 10.92 -8.56
N GLU A 233 7.72 10.73 -8.22
CA GLU A 233 6.75 11.71 -7.79
C GLU A 233 6.81 12.04 -6.29
N ALA A 234 7.71 11.42 -5.53
CA ALA A 234 7.83 11.65 -4.10
C ALA A 234 8.33 13.08 -3.79
N ASP A 235 7.61 13.76 -2.89
CA ASP A 235 8.03 15.03 -2.33
C ASP A 235 9.17 14.86 -1.30
N ASP A 236 9.64 15.96 -0.73
CA ASP A 236 10.74 15.96 0.24
C ASP A 236 10.33 15.46 1.64
N GLN A 237 9.03 15.28 1.87
CA GLN A 237 8.46 14.75 3.11
C GLN A 237 8.17 13.24 3.04
N TRP A 238 8.27 12.64 1.84
CA TRP A 238 8.06 11.21 1.66
C TRP A 238 8.89 10.37 2.61
N ARG A 239 8.21 9.40 3.22
CA ARG A 239 8.77 8.35 4.07
C ARG A 239 8.21 7.01 3.62
N SER A 240 9.03 5.98 3.67
CA SER A 240 8.58 4.60 3.49
C SER A 240 7.91 4.09 4.76
N ASP A 241 7.30 2.90 4.69
CA ASP A 241 7.04 2.10 5.89
C ASP A 241 8.36 1.76 6.61
N ASN A 242 8.28 1.26 7.84
CA ASN A 242 9.45 0.73 8.53
C ASN A 242 9.82 -0.64 7.92
N PHE A 243 11.06 -0.79 7.44
CA PHE A 243 11.54 -2.04 6.87
C PHE A 243 12.71 -2.58 7.68
N GLY A 244 12.64 -3.87 7.99
CA GLY A 244 13.78 -4.64 8.46
C GLY A 244 14.60 -5.17 7.30
N PHE A 245 15.91 -5.29 7.48
CA PHE A 245 16.79 -5.88 6.48
C PHE A 245 17.94 -6.63 7.13
N GLN A 246 18.51 -7.58 6.40
CA GLN A 246 19.68 -8.34 6.79
C GLN A 246 20.68 -8.36 5.64
N ILE A 247 21.95 -8.10 5.93
CA ILE A 247 23.07 -8.29 4.99
C ILE A 247 23.97 -9.38 5.56
N THR A 248 24.27 -10.38 4.72
CA THR A 248 25.14 -11.51 5.07
C THR A 248 26.32 -11.56 4.12
N LEU A 249 27.54 -11.64 4.65
CA LEU A 249 28.73 -11.99 3.86
C LEU A 249 28.86 -13.50 3.83
N CYS A 250 28.78 -14.09 2.64
CA CYS A 250 28.74 -15.54 2.47
C CYS A 250 30.13 -16.13 2.21
N ASN A 251 30.40 -17.26 2.83
CA ASN A 251 31.59 -18.05 2.58
C ASN A 251 31.36 -19.00 1.38
N TRP A 252 32.29 -19.05 0.43
CA TRP A 252 32.20 -19.95 -0.73
C TRP A 252 32.36 -21.43 -0.37
N LYS A 253 33.02 -21.73 0.76
CA LYS A 253 33.21 -23.10 1.28
C LYS A 253 32.09 -23.53 2.24
N GLY A 254 31.01 -22.74 2.36
CA GLY A 254 29.86 -23.08 3.20
C GLY A 254 30.08 -22.93 4.70
N ARG A 255 31.16 -22.26 5.13
CA ARG A 255 31.38 -21.91 6.55
C ARG A 255 30.31 -20.93 7.04
N THR A 256 30.03 -20.94 8.34
CA THR A 256 29.16 -19.96 8.99
C THR A 256 29.61 -18.55 8.62
N PRO A 257 28.69 -17.66 8.20
CA PRO A 257 29.05 -16.30 7.82
C PRO A 257 29.70 -15.56 9.00
N ILE A 258 30.84 -14.90 8.75
CA ILE A 258 31.48 -14.03 9.76
C ILE A 258 30.61 -12.82 10.04
N PHE A 259 29.84 -12.37 9.04
CA PHE A 259 29.01 -11.18 9.14
C PHE A 259 27.57 -11.50 8.76
N ARG A 260 26.66 -11.28 9.72
CA ARG A 260 25.21 -11.36 9.53
C ARG A 260 24.56 -10.32 10.42
N GLU A 261 24.42 -9.11 9.92
CA GLU A 261 23.83 -8.02 10.67
C GLU A 261 22.41 -7.72 10.20
N LYS A 262 21.57 -7.30 11.15
CA LYS A 262 20.20 -6.90 10.93
C LYS A 262 20.02 -5.43 11.29
N GLY A 263 19.19 -4.74 10.52
CA GLY A 263 18.76 -3.37 10.81
C GLY A 263 17.26 -3.22 10.58
N ALA A 264 16.69 -2.16 11.13
CA ALA A 264 15.37 -1.67 10.76
C ALA A 264 15.47 -0.16 10.49
N PHE A 265 14.74 0.33 9.50
CA PHE A 265 14.82 1.72 9.09
C PHE A 265 13.56 2.19 8.35
N THR A 266 13.17 3.42 8.63
CA THR A 266 12.19 4.18 7.85
C THR A 266 12.96 5.04 6.85
N PHE A 267 12.89 4.68 5.58
CA PHE A 267 13.60 5.40 4.53
C PHE A 267 12.89 6.71 4.20
N SER A 268 13.65 7.68 3.71
CA SER A 268 13.12 8.95 3.21
C SER A 268 13.78 9.32 1.89
N LYS A 269 13.31 10.38 1.23
CA LYS A 269 13.95 10.88 0.01
C LYS A 269 15.41 11.32 0.25
N ARG A 270 15.71 11.83 1.45
CA ARG A 270 17.06 12.26 1.86
C ARG A 270 17.94 11.10 2.35
N GLU A 271 17.31 10.10 2.96
CA GLU A 271 17.96 8.91 3.53
C GLU A 271 17.36 7.67 2.87
N ASN A 272 17.63 7.51 1.58
CA ASN A 272 17.09 6.42 0.77
C ASN A 272 17.94 5.13 0.85
N ASN A 273 18.91 5.09 1.77
CA ASN A 273 19.77 3.94 1.97
C ASN A 273 20.15 3.79 3.44
N ARG A 274 20.41 2.55 3.86
CA ARG A 274 20.85 2.21 5.21
C ARG A 274 21.68 0.92 5.21
N GLY A 275 22.69 0.84 6.05
CA GLY A 275 23.51 -0.35 6.20
C GLY A 275 24.79 -0.06 6.98
N TRP A 276 25.87 -0.75 6.62
CA TRP A 276 27.13 -0.71 7.36
C TRP A 276 28.25 -0.15 6.48
N GLY A 277 28.83 0.97 6.92
CA GLY A 277 30.00 1.59 6.28
C GLY A 277 31.34 0.96 6.65
N LYS A 278 31.35 -0.05 7.51
CA LYS A 278 32.51 -0.85 7.90
C LYS A 278 32.06 -2.30 8.12
N LEU A 279 31.56 -2.92 7.05
CA LEU A 279 31.02 -4.28 7.09
C LEU A 279 32.12 -5.29 7.48
N CYS A 280 33.27 -5.20 6.81
CA CYS A 280 34.41 -6.09 7.01
C CYS A 280 35.68 -5.39 6.50
N ALA A 281 36.83 -5.59 7.16
CA ALA A 281 38.10 -5.09 6.65
C ALA A 281 38.52 -5.91 5.42
N ILE A 282 39.10 -5.26 4.42
CA ILE A 282 39.51 -5.96 3.19
C ILE A 282 40.61 -6.98 3.47
N ASP A 283 41.49 -6.70 4.43
CA ASP A 283 42.55 -7.64 4.82
C ASP A 283 41.96 -8.96 5.39
N ASP A 284 40.82 -8.89 6.09
CA ASP A 284 40.14 -10.07 6.64
C ASP A 284 39.53 -10.96 5.54
N LEU A 285 39.15 -10.37 4.40
CA LEU A 285 38.64 -11.11 3.24
C LEU A 285 39.74 -11.92 2.54
N HIS A 286 40.97 -11.42 2.58
CA HIS A 286 42.12 -12.00 1.87
C HIS A 286 42.93 -13.02 2.69
N VAL A 287 42.47 -13.38 3.90
CA VAL A 287 43.11 -14.45 4.67
C VAL A 287 43.03 -15.75 3.87
N ALA A 288 44.21 -16.28 3.52
CA ALA A 288 44.34 -17.47 2.69
C ALA A 288 43.52 -18.65 3.24
N ASP A 289 42.97 -19.46 2.32
CA ASP A 289 42.17 -20.65 2.61
C ASP A 289 40.84 -20.41 3.38
N GLN A 290 40.50 -19.17 3.73
CA GLN A 290 39.24 -18.90 4.46
C GLN A 290 37.99 -18.97 3.58
N GLY A 291 38.10 -18.75 2.27
CA GLY A 291 36.97 -18.90 1.32
C GLY A 291 35.99 -17.71 1.26
N TRP A 292 36.39 -16.53 1.74
CA TRP A 292 35.58 -15.29 1.63
C TRP A 292 35.69 -14.64 0.26
N VAL A 293 36.87 -14.77 -0.35
CA VAL A 293 37.15 -14.39 -1.73
C VAL A 293 37.32 -15.66 -2.54
N ARG A 294 36.65 -15.74 -3.69
CA ARG A 294 36.76 -16.87 -4.60
C ARG A 294 38.09 -16.80 -5.37
N GLU A 295 38.82 -17.92 -5.41
CA GLU A 295 40.20 -17.96 -5.93
C GLU A 295 40.28 -17.71 -7.44
N GLU A 296 39.29 -18.17 -8.21
CA GLU A 296 39.34 -18.11 -9.68
C GLU A 296 39.24 -16.68 -10.23
N ASP A 297 38.50 -15.80 -9.55
CA ASP A 297 38.17 -14.47 -10.08
C ASP A 297 38.12 -13.34 -9.03
N GLY A 298 38.53 -13.63 -7.80
CA GLY A 298 38.53 -12.65 -6.71
C GLY A 298 37.12 -12.25 -6.27
N ALA A 299 36.09 -13.06 -6.51
CA ALA A 299 34.72 -12.67 -6.23
C ALA A 299 34.33 -12.78 -4.75
N VAL A 300 33.54 -11.82 -4.28
CA VAL A 300 32.90 -11.82 -2.96
C VAL A 300 31.40 -12.04 -3.13
N LYS A 301 30.81 -12.88 -2.28
CA LYS A 301 29.36 -13.17 -2.30
C LYS A 301 28.68 -12.56 -1.08
N LEU A 302 27.66 -11.74 -1.33
CA LEU A 302 26.75 -11.25 -0.31
C LEU A 302 25.35 -11.82 -0.53
N GLN A 303 24.59 -11.92 0.54
CA GLN A 303 23.16 -12.14 0.51
C GLN A 303 22.47 -10.98 1.22
N PHE A 304 21.30 -10.57 0.72
CA PHE A 304 20.45 -9.66 1.46
C PHE A 304 18.97 -10.02 1.36
N GLN A 305 18.24 -9.63 2.38
CA GLN A 305 16.80 -9.81 2.48
C GLN A 305 16.20 -8.58 3.17
N VAL A 306 15.01 -8.18 2.72
CA VAL A 306 14.24 -7.08 3.31
C VAL A 306 12.88 -7.61 3.73
N TRP A 307 12.31 -7.12 4.82
CA TRP A 307 10.96 -7.45 5.26
C TRP A 307 10.28 -6.21 5.83
N GLU A 308 8.94 -6.15 5.78
CA GLU A 308 8.17 -5.13 6.49
C GLU A 308 8.43 -5.30 8.00
N ALA A 309 9.01 -4.30 8.68
CA ALA A 309 9.22 -4.40 10.12
C ALA A 309 7.93 -4.06 10.83
N SER A 310 7.48 -4.95 11.73
CA SER A 310 6.45 -4.60 12.69
C SER A 310 6.96 -3.46 13.56
N VAL A 311 6.15 -2.40 13.69
CA VAL A 311 6.37 -1.33 14.66
C VAL A 311 6.15 -1.88 16.07
#